data_AF-A0A8T6NLB2-F1
#
_entry.id   AF-A0A8T6NLB2-F1
#
_cell.length_a   1.000
_cell.length_b   1.000
_cell.length_c   1.000
_cell.angle_alpha   90.00
_cell.angle_beta   90.00
_cell.angle_gamma   90.00
#
_symmetry.space_group_name_H-M   'P 1'
#
loop_
_entity.id
_entity.type
_entity.pdbx_description
1 polymer ?
#
loop_
_entity_poly.entity_id
_entity_poly.type
_entity_poly.pdbx_seq_one_letter_code
_entity_poly.pdbx_strand_id
1 'polypeptide(L)'
;MVNLAEPLLGGLYDTLNGAFGSQAAWLLGHLLLAAVGFGLIAVSRNWSEIVNGAELRRSHATDALLFCIVTGFQVQMYHNTMAWPLFSSILIAGTFTLSLGWCVKVLN
;
A
#
# COMPACT_ATOMS: atom_id res chain seq x y z
N MET A 1 -20.51 17.78 -3.66
CA MET A 1 -20.46 16.65 -2.70
C MET A 1 -19.22 16.85 -1.84
N VAL A 2 -19.25 16.55 -0.54
CA VAL A 2 -18.05 16.62 0.29
C VAL A 2 -17.03 15.63 -0.26
N ASN A 3 -15.79 16.08 -0.50
CA ASN A 3 -14.75 15.26 -1.11
C ASN A 3 -13.55 15.12 -0.17
N LEU A 4 -13.58 14.09 0.68
CA LEU A 4 -12.47 13.78 1.58
C LEU A 4 -11.34 13.03 0.85
N ALA A 5 -11.68 12.35 -0.25
CA ALA A 5 -10.75 11.58 -1.04
C ALA A 5 -9.73 12.46 -1.79
N GLU A 6 -10.12 13.63 -2.25
CA GLU A 6 -9.24 14.54 -2.99
C GLU A 6 -8.01 15.01 -2.18
N PRO A 7 -8.14 15.61 -0.97
CA PRO A 7 -6.97 15.99 -0.17
C PRO A 7 -6.20 14.80 0.41
N LEU A 8 -6.86 13.66 0.67
CA LEU A 8 -6.22 12.50 1.29
C LEU A 8 -5.51 11.59 0.29
N LEU A 9 -6.05 11.42 -0.91
CA LEU A 9 -5.48 10.59 -1.96
C LEU A 9 -4.64 11.43 -2.95
N GLY A 10 -4.86 12.75 -3.02
CA GLY A 10 -4.08 13.68 -3.84
C GLY A 10 -4.00 13.24 -5.30
N GLY A 11 -2.79 13.04 -5.81
CA GLY A 11 -2.56 12.62 -7.20
C GLY A 11 -3.21 11.28 -7.60
N LEU A 12 -3.50 10.39 -6.63
CA LEU A 12 -4.30 9.18 -6.93
C LEU A 12 -5.75 9.55 -7.26
N TYR A 13 -6.32 10.52 -6.55
CA TYR A 13 -7.66 11.03 -6.85
C TYR A 13 -7.70 11.68 -8.24
N ASP A 14 -6.68 12.47 -8.59
CA ASP A 14 -6.56 13.09 -9.91
C ASP A 14 -6.50 12.03 -11.02
N THR A 15 -5.76 10.94 -10.78
CA THR A 15 -5.69 9.81 -11.70
C THR A 15 -7.05 9.14 -11.89
N LEU A 16 -7.78 8.90 -10.80
CA LEU A 16 -9.14 8.33 -10.86
C LEU A 16 -10.10 9.27 -11.60
N ASN A 17 -10.03 10.57 -11.34
CA ASN A 17 -10.86 11.58 -11.98
C ASN A 17 -10.57 11.68 -13.48
N GLY A 18 -9.29 11.67 -13.87
CA GLY A 18 -8.88 11.66 -15.27
C GLY A 18 -9.30 10.39 -16.02
N ALA A 19 -9.29 9.23 -15.37
CA ALA A 19 -9.60 7.95 -16.00
C ALA A 19 -11.12 7.65 -16.08
N PHE A 20 -11.87 7.93 -15.01
CA PHE A 20 -13.26 7.49 -14.87
C PHE A 20 -14.27 8.65 -14.75
N GLY A 21 -13.80 9.89 -14.68
CA GLY A 21 -14.62 11.08 -14.46
C GLY A 21 -14.99 11.32 -12.99
N SER A 22 -15.53 12.50 -12.72
CA SER A 22 -15.70 13.04 -11.36
C SER A 22 -16.61 12.20 -10.46
N GLN A 23 -17.72 11.68 -11.00
CA GLN A 23 -18.67 10.88 -10.19
C GLN A 23 -18.06 9.54 -9.78
N ALA A 24 -17.42 8.82 -10.71
CA ALA A 24 -16.79 7.54 -10.43
C ALA A 24 -15.57 7.70 -9.51
N ALA A 25 -14.75 8.73 -9.74
CA ALA A 25 -13.60 9.03 -8.89
C ALA A 25 -14.00 9.39 -7.46
N TRP A 26 -15.09 10.15 -7.27
CA TRP A 26 -15.64 10.42 -5.96
C TRP A 26 -16.04 9.13 -5.24
N LEU A 27 -16.78 8.23 -5.91
CA LEU A 27 -17.21 6.97 -5.30
C LEU A 27 -16.03 6.05 -4.96
N LEU A 28 -15.14 5.83 -5.92
CA LEU A 28 -13.97 4.95 -5.76
C LEU A 28 -13.01 5.49 -4.68
N GLY A 29 -12.79 6.80 -4.65
CA GLY A 29 -11.94 7.43 -3.65
C GLY A 29 -12.47 7.24 -2.22
N HIS A 30 -13.77 7.43 -2.00
CA HIS A 30 -14.37 7.21 -0.67
C HIS A 30 -14.44 5.72 -0.30
N LEU A 31 -14.67 4.84 -1.26
CA LEU A 31 -14.64 3.40 -1.04
C LEU A 31 -13.24 2.93 -0.63
N LEU A 32 -12.19 3.47 -1.26
CA LEU A 32 -10.81 3.21 -0.88
C LEU A 32 -10.50 3.69 0.55
N LEU A 33 -10.89 4.93 0.87
CA LEU A 33 -10.72 5.46 2.22
C LEU A 33 -11.44 4.62 3.28
N ALA A 34 -12.68 4.21 2.99
CA ALA A 34 -13.44 3.33 3.88
C ALA A 34 -12.75 1.98 4.05
N ALA A 35 -12.30 1.34 2.96
CA ALA A 35 -11.60 0.06 3.00
C ALA A 35 -10.32 0.14 3.85
N VAL A 36 -9.51 1.19 3.68
CA VAL A 36 -8.30 1.42 4.49
C VAL A 36 -8.67 1.66 5.95
N GLY A 37 -9.66 2.51 6.23
CA GLY A 37 -10.09 2.80 7.61
C GLY A 37 -10.60 1.57 8.34
N PHE A 38 -11.48 0.78 7.72
CA PHE A 38 -11.97 -0.47 8.28
C PHE A 38 -10.86 -1.50 8.43
N GLY A 39 -9.94 -1.60 7.47
CA GLY A 39 -8.76 -2.47 7.53
C GLY A 39 -7.88 -2.15 8.74
N LEU A 40 -7.57 -0.86 8.98
CA LEU A 40 -6.78 -0.43 10.13
C LEU A 40 -7.47 -0.75 11.46
N ILE A 41 -8.78 -0.51 11.54
CA ILE A 41 -9.57 -0.85 12.74
C ILE A 41 -9.56 -2.36 12.98
N ALA A 42 -9.75 -3.16 11.93
CA ALA A 42 -9.74 -4.61 12.02
C ALA A 42 -8.37 -5.14 12.48
N VAL A 43 -7.28 -4.61 11.93
CA VAL A 43 -5.91 -4.95 12.36
C VAL A 43 -5.68 -4.56 13.82
N SER A 44 -6.08 -3.35 14.21
CA SER A 44 -5.90 -2.87 15.59
C SER A 44 -6.67 -3.70 16.61
N ARG A 45 -7.92 -4.10 16.28
CA ARG A 45 -8.75 -4.90 17.19
C ARG A 45 -8.26 -6.34 17.34
N ASN A 46 -7.73 -6.91 16.26
CA ASN A 46 -7.28 -8.30 16.24
C ASN A 46 -5.75 -8.42 16.32
N TRP A 47 -5.05 -7.38 16.79
CA TRP A 47 -3.59 -7.34 16.77
C TRP A 47 -2.95 -8.52 17.52
N SER A 48 -3.50 -8.90 18.67
CA SER A 48 -3.00 -10.06 19.43
C SER A 48 -3.13 -11.36 18.65
N GLU A 49 -4.27 -11.59 18.00
CA GLU A 49 -4.52 -12.77 17.16
C GLU A 49 -3.63 -12.76 15.91
N ILE A 50 -3.42 -11.60 15.30
CA ILE A 50 -2.53 -11.44 14.15
C ILE A 50 -1.08 -11.72 14.55
N VAL A 51 -0.61 -11.17 15.68
CA VAL A 51 0.77 -11.38 16.15
C VAL A 51 1.02 -12.83 16.53
N ASN A 52 0.07 -13.46 17.21
CA ASN A 52 0.17 -14.86 17.62
C ASN A 52 0.03 -15.80 16.42
N GLY A 53 -0.93 -15.54 15.52
CA GLY A 53 -1.18 -16.35 14.33
C GLY A 53 -0.12 -16.21 13.25
N ALA A 54 0.52 -15.04 13.13
CA ALA A 54 1.64 -14.81 12.22
C ALA A 54 3.01 -15.20 12.82
N GLU A 55 3.02 -15.78 14.04
CA GLU A 55 4.21 -16.18 14.78
C GLU A 55 5.34 -15.13 14.71
N LEU A 56 5.01 -13.85 14.93
CA LEU A 56 5.94 -12.72 14.75
C LEU A 56 7.16 -12.84 15.70
N ARG A 57 8.21 -13.55 15.26
CA ARG A 57 9.50 -13.73 15.93
C ARG A 57 10.48 -12.62 15.55
N ARG A 58 11.58 -12.48 16.30
CA ARG A 58 12.69 -11.54 15.98
C ARG A 58 13.23 -11.71 14.56
N SER A 59 13.19 -12.92 13.99
CA SER A 59 13.55 -13.17 12.58
C SER A 59 12.66 -12.39 11.60
N HIS A 60 11.39 -12.21 11.91
CA HIS A 60 10.45 -11.45 11.07
C HIS A 60 10.72 -9.94 11.09
N ALA A 61 11.39 -9.41 12.12
CA ALA A 61 11.86 -8.03 12.13
C ALA A 61 12.98 -7.82 11.10
N THR A 62 13.89 -8.80 10.96
CA THR A 62 14.94 -8.78 9.94
C THR A 62 14.34 -8.90 8.54
N ASP A 63 13.36 -9.77 8.34
CA ASP A 63 12.61 -9.85 7.09
C ASP A 63 11.97 -8.51 6.75
N ALA A 64 11.22 -7.92 7.69
CA ALA A 64 10.56 -6.63 7.49
C ALA A 64 11.56 -5.51 7.13
N LEU A 65 12.74 -5.50 7.76
CA LEU A 65 13.83 -4.58 7.41
C LEU A 65 14.29 -4.79 5.96
N LEU A 66 14.48 -6.04 5.53
CA LEU A 66 14.84 -6.37 4.14
C LEU A 66 13.75 -5.93 3.16
N PHE A 67 12.48 -6.15 3.46
CA PHE A 67 11.36 -5.64 2.66
C PHE A 67 11.41 -4.11 2.52
N CYS A 68 11.67 -3.39 3.62
CA CYS A 68 11.80 -1.94 3.60
C CYS A 68 12.98 -1.47 2.74
N ILE A 69 14.14 -2.12 2.85
CA ILE A 69 15.34 -1.77 2.07
C ILE A 69 15.08 -2.00 0.58
N VAL A 70 14.54 -3.17 0.21
CA VAL A 70 14.26 -3.53 -1.18
C VAL A 70 13.17 -2.63 -1.78
N THR A 71 12.12 -2.35 -1.03
CA THR A 71 11.06 -1.42 -1.45
C THR A 71 11.63 -0.01 -1.61
N GLY A 72 12.43 0.46 -0.66
CA GLY A 72 13.08 1.78 -0.73
C GLY A 72 13.98 1.93 -1.94
N PHE A 73 14.77 0.90 -2.28
CA PHE A 73 15.59 0.88 -3.48
C PHE A 73 14.75 0.98 -4.76
N GLN A 74 13.68 0.19 -4.87
CA GLN A 74 12.76 0.26 -6.00
C GLN A 74 12.06 1.61 -6.13
N VAL A 75 11.61 2.20 -5.02
CA VAL A 75 11.02 3.54 -5.00
C VAL A 75 12.03 4.57 -5.49
N GLN A 76 13.30 4.45 -5.10
CA GLN A 76 14.34 5.33 -5.59
C GLN A 76 14.42 5.23 -7.12
N MET A 77 14.54 4.02 -7.67
CA MET A 77 14.63 3.81 -9.11
C MET A 77 13.40 4.36 -9.85
N TYR A 78 12.19 4.01 -9.43
CA TYR A 78 10.96 4.45 -10.09
C TYR A 78 10.78 5.97 -10.00
N HIS A 79 10.99 6.55 -8.83
CA HIS A 79 10.75 7.98 -8.64
C HIS A 79 11.86 8.85 -9.25
N ASN A 80 13.13 8.55 -8.98
CA ASN A 80 14.24 9.44 -9.35
C ASN A 80 14.83 9.11 -10.71
N THR A 81 14.81 7.84 -11.13
CA THR A 81 15.37 7.45 -12.45
C THR A 81 14.30 7.49 -13.54
N MET A 82 13.09 6.99 -13.24
CA MET A 82 11.99 6.94 -14.21
C MET A 82 11.02 8.12 -14.13
N ALA A 83 11.24 9.05 -13.18
CA ALA A 83 10.39 10.22 -12.95
C ALA A 83 8.91 9.89 -12.69
N TRP A 84 8.62 8.72 -12.13
CA TRP A 84 7.25 8.34 -11.79
C TRP A 84 6.75 9.12 -10.57
N PRO A 85 5.43 9.36 -10.47
CA PRO A 85 4.83 9.90 -9.25
C PRO A 85 5.24 9.07 -8.02
N LEU A 86 5.55 9.75 -6.92
CA LEU A 86 6.04 9.10 -5.69
C LEU A 86 5.07 8.04 -5.18
N PHE A 87 3.77 8.37 -5.16
CA PHE A 87 2.73 7.46 -4.68
C PHE A 87 2.66 6.17 -5.52
N SER A 88 2.65 6.30 -6.85
CA SER A 88 2.64 5.15 -7.77
C SER A 88 3.89 4.28 -7.61
N SER A 89 5.04 4.93 -7.39
CA SER A 89 6.32 4.25 -7.14
C SER A 89 6.27 3.42 -5.86
N ILE A 90 5.76 3.98 -4.76
CA ILE A 90 5.59 3.29 -3.47
C ILE A 90 4.63 2.10 -3.62
N LEU A 91 3.48 2.30 -4.26
CA LEU A 91 2.45 1.29 -4.37
C LEU A 91 2.94 0.08 -5.18
N ILE A 92 3.56 0.32 -6.34
CA ILE A 92 4.07 -0.73 -7.21
C ILE A 92 5.26 -1.44 -6.54
N ALA A 93 6.21 -0.69 -5.98
CA ALA A 93 7.37 -1.27 -5.31
C ALA A 93 6.97 -2.13 -4.11
N GLY A 94 6.04 -1.64 -3.28
CA GLY A 94 5.54 -2.38 -2.13
C GLY A 94 4.81 -3.66 -2.54
N THR A 95 3.90 -3.58 -3.51
CA THR A 95 3.14 -4.73 -3.99
C THR A 95 4.05 -5.79 -4.62
N PHE A 96 5.01 -5.36 -5.45
CA PHE A 96 5.98 -6.27 -6.07
C PHE A 96 6.86 -6.97 -5.04
N THR A 97 7.39 -6.22 -4.07
CA THR A 97 8.23 -6.80 -3.02
C THR A 97 7.46 -7.80 -2.16
N LEU A 98 6.21 -7.47 -1.76
CA LEU A 98 5.35 -8.40 -1.03
C LEU A 98 5.03 -9.67 -1.83
N SER A 99 4.76 -9.54 -3.13
CA SER A 99 4.53 -10.68 -4.03
C SER A 99 5.76 -11.57 -4.16
N LEU A 100 6.95 -10.98 -4.31
CA LEU A 100 8.22 -11.73 -4.28
C LEU A 100 8.43 -12.44 -2.94
N GLY A 101 8.14 -11.75 -1.84
CA GLY A 101 8.18 -12.30 -0.49
C GLY A 101 7.31 -13.54 -0.32
N TRP A 102 6.09 -13.47 -0.85
CA TRP A 102 5.19 -14.61 -0.90
C TRP A 102 5.77 -15.75 -1.72
N CYS A 103 6.27 -15.48 -2.93
CA CYS A 103 6.89 -16.50 -3.77
C CYS A 103 8.04 -17.21 -3.05
N VAL A 104 8.93 -16.47 -2.38
CA VAL A 104 10.06 -17.06 -1.66
C VAL A 104 9.62 -17.90 -0.46
N LYS A 105 8.55 -17.51 0.26
CA LYS A 105 8.10 -18.22 1.47
C LYS A 105 7.19 -19.41 1.18
N VAL A 106 6.50 -19.42 0.04
CA VAL A 106 5.49 -20.45 -0.29
C VAL A 106 5.97 -21.43 -1.37
N LEU A 107 6.82 -21.00 -2.31
CA LEU A 107 7.32 -21.87 -3.38
C LEU A 107 8.67 -22.54 -3.06
N ASN A 108 9.27 -22.22 -1.92
CA ASN A 108 10.51 -22.82 -1.42
C ASN A 108 10.20 -23.69 -0.20
#